data_AF-A0A530BGF2-F1
#
_entry.id   AF-A0A530BGF2-F1
#
_cell.length_a   1.000
_cell.length_b   1.000
_cell.length_c   1.000
_cell.angle_alpha   90.00
_cell.angle_beta   90.00
_cell.angle_gamma   90.00
#
_symmetry.space_group_name_H-M   'P 1'
#
loop_
_entity.id
_entity.type
_entity.pdbx_description
1 polymer ?
#
loop_
_entity_poly.entity_id
_entity_poly.type
_entity_poly.pdbx_seq_one_letter_code
_entity_poly.pdbx_strand_id
1 'polypeptide(L)'
;LARPDQVLDIYDAARAGMAVAVRKAMEKGDTPEVVANTVLAAATDPTPKRRYAAGKMARQVSVLRRFVPASAFDKSLRKQLGLPV
;
A
#
# COMPACT_ATOMS: atom_id res chain seq x y z
N LEU A 1 15.78 -7.72 -3.81
CA LEU A 1 14.69 -7.37 -4.75
C LEU A 1 15.06 -7.91 -6.12
N ALA A 2 14.15 -8.64 -6.78
CA ALA A 2 14.38 -9.13 -8.14
C ALA A 2 14.65 -7.94 -9.07
N ARG A 3 15.70 -8.04 -9.91
CA ARG A 3 15.97 -7.04 -10.95
C ARG A 3 15.12 -7.38 -12.18
N PRO A 4 14.52 -6.39 -12.84
CA PRO A 4 13.81 -6.65 -14.09
C PRO A 4 14.80 -7.04 -15.19
N ASP A 5 14.38 -7.94 -16.07
CA ASP A 5 15.20 -8.42 -17.19
C ASP A 5 15.48 -7.32 -18.22
N GLN A 6 14.58 -6.32 -18.32
CA GLN A 6 14.77 -5.11 -19.10
C GLN A 6 14.35 -3.87 -18.33
N VAL A 7 15.27 -2.92 -18.21
CA VAL A 7 15.02 -1.61 -17.59
C VAL A 7 14.77 -0.60 -18.70
N LEU A 8 13.54 -0.07 -18.78
CA LEU A 8 13.24 1.05 -19.67
C LEU A 8 13.58 2.37 -18.98
N ASP A 9 14.40 3.18 -19.63
CA ASP A 9 14.89 4.50 -19.19
C ASP A 9 13.76 5.48 -18.85
N ILE A 10 12.64 5.44 -19.59
CA ILE A 10 11.45 6.28 -19.36
C ILE A 10 10.89 6.19 -17.93
N TYR A 11 11.22 5.13 -17.19
CA TYR A 11 10.77 4.91 -15.82
C TYR A 11 11.82 5.25 -14.75
N ASP A 12 13.03 5.69 -15.10
CA ASP A 12 14.12 5.91 -14.14
C ASP A 12 13.73 6.89 -13.03
N ALA A 13 13.17 8.05 -13.40
CA ALA A 13 12.74 9.05 -12.45
C ALA A 13 11.65 8.51 -11.49
N ALA A 14 10.64 7.82 -12.04
CA ALA A 14 9.56 7.24 -11.26
C ALA A 14 10.06 6.12 -10.31
N ARG A 15 10.98 5.27 -10.77
CA ARG A 15 11.62 4.23 -9.93
C ARG A 15 12.44 4.84 -8.80
N ALA A 16 13.25 5.84 -9.09
CA ALA A 16 14.05 6.53 -8.07
C ALA A 16 13.16 7.17 -7.00
N GLY A 17 12.09 7.87 -7.42
CA GLY A 17 11.09 8.45 -6.53
C GLY A 17 10.37 7.39 -5.68
N MET A 18 9.93 6.30 -6.29
CA MET A 18 9.26 5.20 -5.59
C MET A 18 10.18 4.53 -4.57
N ALA A 19 11.47 4.33 -4.89
CA ALA A 19 12.43 3.77 -3.94
C ALA A 19 12.56 4.63 -2.68
N VAL A 20 12.52 5.96 -2.81
CA VAL A 20 12.49 6.88 -1.66
C VAL A 20 11.16 6.79 -0.91
N ALA A 21 10.04 6.77 -1.63
CA ALA A 21 8.71 6.68 -1.03
C ALA A 21 8.53 5.40 -0.20
N VAL A 22 8.96 4.25 -0.73
CA VAL A 22 8.91 2.97 -0.03
C VAL A 22 9.78 2.98 1.22
N ARG A 23 11.02 3.50 1.15
CA ARG A 23 11.88 3.62 2.35
C ARG A 23 11.20 4.42 3.46
N LYS A 24 10.65 5.60 3.13
CA LYS A 24 9.90 6.43 4.08
C LYS A 24 8.65 5.75 4.64
N ALA A 25 7.98 4.92 3.83
CA ALA A 25 6.83 4.15 4.29
C ALA A 25 7.24 3.04 5.25
N MET A 26 8.36 2.37 5.01
CA MET A 26 8.90 1.32 5.90
C MET A 26 9.29 1.89 7.27
N GLU A 27 9.89 3.09 7.32
CA GLU A 27 10.22 3.80 8.57
C GLU A 27 8.98 4.07 9.44
N LYS A 28 7.81 4.21 8.83
CA LYS A 28 6.53 4.51 9.49
C LYS A 28 5.58 3.31 9.50
N GLY A 29 6.09 2.11 9.19
CA GLY A 29 5.30 0.89 9.13
C GLY A 29 4.67 0.55 10.48
N ASP A 30 3.51 -0.11 10.44
CA ASP A 30 2.92 -0.71 11.63
C ASP A 30 3.86 -1.79 12.19
N THR A 31 3.78 -2.04 13.50
CA THR A 31 4.62 -3.04 14.15
C THR A 31 4.24 -4.46 13.72
N PRO A 32 5.17 -5.44 13.81
CA PRO A 32 4.89 -6.82 13.44
C PRO A 32 3.70 -7.44 14.18
N GLU A 33 3.44 -7.02 15.42
CA GLU A 33 2.33 -7.51 16.25
C GLU A 33 0.97 -7.14 15.64
N VAL A 34 0.85 -5.98 14.99
CA VAL A 34 -0.38 -5.58 14.29
C VAL A 34 -0.70 -6.57 13.17
N VAL A 35 0.33 -7.00 12.43
CA VAL A 35 0.19 -7.99 11.36
C VAL A 35 -0.13 -9.36 11.95
N ALA A 36 0.61 -9.80 12.96
CA ALA A 36 0.39 -11.09 13.62
C ALA A 36 -1.05 -11.23 14.18
N ASN A 37 -1.54 -10.20 14.86
CA ASN A 37 -2.91 -10.16 15.38
C ASN A 37 -3.94 -10.23 14.25
N THR A 38 -3.67 -9.57 13.12
CA THR A 38 -4.58 -9.59 11.96
C THR A 38 -4.60 -10.98 11.31
N VAL A 39 -3.45 -11.65 11.20
CA VAL A 39 -3.35 -13.02 10.68
C VAL A 39 -4.05 -14.00 11.61
N LEU A 40 -3.83 -13.90 12.93
CA LEU A 40 -4.51 -14.73 13.92
C LEU A 40 -6.04 -14.57 13.81
N ALA A 41 -6.51 -13.31 13.76
CA ALA A 41 -7.94 -13.04 13.61
C ALA A 41 -8.51 -13.61 12.31
N ALA A 42 -7.76 -13.55 11.20
CA ALA A 42 -8.19 -14.15 9.93
C ALA A 42 -8.23 -15.67 9.97
N ALA A 43 -7.30 -16.31 10.69
CA ALA A 43 -7.20 -17.76 10.81
C ALA A 43 -8.26 -18.37 11.76
N THR A 44 -8.73 -17.60 12.75
CA THR A 44 -9.70 -18.06 13.76
C THR A 44 -11.13 -17.56 13.53
N ASP A 45 -11.37 -16.75 12.50
CA ASP A 45 -12.71 -16.26 12.17
C ASP A 45 -13.61 -17.43 11.72
N PRO A 46 -14.74 -17.70 12.39
CA PRO A 46 -15.66 -18.76 11.98
C PRO A 46 -16.30 -18.49 10.61
N THR A 47 -16.26 -17.25 10.12
CA THR A 47 -16.74 -16.84 8.80
C THR A 47 -15.69 -15.98 8.08
N PRO A 48 -14.62 -16.58 7.53
CA PRO A 48 -13.49 -15.83 7.02
C PRO A 48 -13.87 -14.83 5.93
N LYS A 49 -13.44 -13.58 6.11
CA LYS A 49 -13.60 -12.51 5.11
C LYS A 49 -12.56 -12.67 4.02
N ARG A 50 -12.89 -12.22 2.79
CA ARG A 50 -11.91 -12.20 1.68
C ARG A 50 -10.70 -11.30 1.94
N ARG A 51 -10.83 -10.29 2.81
CA ARG A 51 -9.77 -9.30 3.07
C ARG A 51 -9.79 -8.88 4.54
N TYR A 52 -8.62 -8.87 5.16
CA TYR A 52 -8.38 -8.36 6.52
C TYR A 52 -7.37 -7.21 6.45
N ALA A 53 -7.82 -5.99 6.73
CA ALA A 53 -6.96 -4.81 6.72
C ALA A 53 -6.18 -4.70 8.03
N ALA A 54 -4.86 -4.89 7.96
CA ALA A 54 -3.95 -4.73 9.08
C ALA A 54 -3.65 -3.25 9.34
N GLY A 55 -3.80 -2.82 10.59
CA GLY A 55 -3.51 -1.44 10.99
C GLY A 55 -4.56 -0.40 10.57
N LYS A 56 -4.37 0.83 11.05
CA LYS A 56 -5.33 1.94 10.88
C LYS A 56 -5.36 2.44 9.43
N MET A 57 -4.19 2.62 8.82
CA MET A 57 -4.06 3.14 7.46
C MET A 57 -4.75 2.22 6.44
N ALA A 58 -4.52 0.90 6.50
CA ALA A 58 -5.13 -0.04 5.56
C ALA A 58 -6.67 -0.02 5.65
N ARG A 59 -7.23 0.11 6.86
CA ARG A 59 -8.68 0.24 7.06
C ARG A 59 -9.22 1.53 6.45
N GLN A 60 -8.54 2.65 6.66
CA GLN A 60 -8.92 3.94 6.06
C GLN A 60 -8.87 3.89 4.53
N VAL A 61 -7.81 3.31 3.96
CA VAL A 61 -7.68 3.11 2.50
C VAL A 61 -8.82 2.24 1.96
N SER A 62 -9.17 1.16 2.66
CA SER A 62 -10.29 0.29 2.26
C SER A 62 -11.63 1.02 2.24
N VAL A 63 -11.86 1.96 3.17
CA VAL A 63 -13.07 2.78 3.21
C VAL A 63 -13.03 3.80 2.07
N LEU A 64 -11.93 4.55 1.93
CA LEU A 64 -11.80 5.57 0.89
C LEU A 64 -11.99 5.00 -0.51
N ARG A 65 -11.40 3.83 -0.80
CA ARG A 65 -11.57 3.15 -2.11
C ARG A 65 -13.04 2.81 -2.42
N ARG A 66 -13.90 2.63 -1.42
CA ARG A 66 -15.31 2.27 -1.61
C ARG A 66 -16.21 3.50 -1.84
N PHE A 67 -15.82 4.67 -1.35
CA PHE A 67 -16.69 5.84 -1.32
C PHE A 67 -16.15 7.05 -2.10
N VAL A 68 -14.85 7.12 -2.37
CA VAL A 68 -14.23 8.21 -3.13
C VAL A 68 -14.28 7.87 -4.63
N PRO A 69 -14.61 8.84 -5.51
CA PRO A 69 -14.51 8.65 -6.95
C PRO A 69 -13.12 8.18 -7.37
N ALA A 70 -13.06 7.22 -8.30
CA ALA A 70 -11.80 6.58 -8.69
C ALA A 70 -10.72 7.58 -9.12
N SER A 71 -11.07 8.60 -9.91
CA SER A 71 -10.14 9.64 -10.35
C SER A 71 -9.55 10.45 -9.20
N ALA A 72 -10.35 10.80 -8.19
CA ALA A 72 -9.89 11.54 -7.01
C ALA A 72 -9.03 10.67 -6.10
N PHE A 73 -9.42 9.41 -5.89
CA PHE A 73 -8.65 8.44 -5.12
C PHE A 73 -7.27 8.21 -5.75
N ASP A 74 -7.23 7.92 -7.06
CA ASP A 74 -6.00 7.66 -7.80
C ASP A 74 -5.07 8.89 -7.79
N LYS A 75 -5.62 10.08 -8.00
CA LYS A 75 -4.85 11.33 -7.94
C LYS A 75 -4.18 11.53 -6.57
N SER A 76 -4.92 11.23 -5.49
CA SER A 76 -4.38 11.34 -4.12
C SER A 76 -3.24 10.35 -3.87
N LEU A 77 -3.39 9.10 -4.33
CA LEU A 77 -2.39 8.05 -4.17
C LEU A 77 -1.13 8.38 -4.97
N ARG A 78 -1.29 8.81 -6.23
CA ARG A 78 -0.16 9.23 -7.08
C ARG A 78 0.62 10.37 -6.44
N LYS A 79 -0.08 11.39 -5.93
CA LYS A 79 0.56 12.50 -5.23
C LYS A 79 1.34 12.04 -3.98
N GLN A 80 0.75 11.15 -3.17
CA GLN A 80 1.42 10.60 -1.99
C GLN A 80 2.69 9.81 -2.33
N LEU A 81 2.68 9.12 -3.47
CA LEU A 81 3.80 8.30 -3.95
C LEU A 81 4.80 9.07 -4.83
N GLY A 82 4.61 10.38 -5.01
CA GLY A 82 5.48 11.20 -5.86
C GLY A 82 5.38 10.85 -7.36
N LEU A 83 4.25 10.31 -7.80
CA LEU A 83 3.96 9.98 -9.18
C LEU A 83 3.27 11.16 -9.88
N PRO A 84 3.40 11.27 -11.23
CA PRO A 84 2.68 12.28 -12.01
C PRO A 84 1.15 12.16 -11.83
N VAL A 85 0.49 13.32 -11.72
CA VAL A 85 -0.97 13.45 -11.50
C VAL A 85 -1.67 14.17 -12.64
#